data_AF-A0A925A4Y3-F1
#
_entry.id   AF-A0A925A4Y3-F1
#
_cell.length_a   1.000
_cell.length_b   1.000
_cell.length_c   1.000
_cell.angle_alpha   90.00
_cell.angle_beta   90.00
_cell.angle_gamma   90.00
#
_symmetry.space_group_name_H-M   'P 1'
#
loop_
_entity.id
_entity.type
_entity.pdbx_description
1 polymer ?
#
loop_
_entity_poly.entity_id
_entity_poly.type
_entity_poly.pdbx_seq_one_letter_code
_entity_poly.pdbx_strand_id
1 'polypeptide(L)' 'LLNATGKDWSFVDRVTDRLGHDLRYSVDIGKIQAELGYEPHVPFAQGLADVVQWYRDNRAWWEPLKERAAL' A
#
# COMPACT_ATOMS: atom_id res chain seq x y z
N LEU A 1 -0.94 8.67 -1.49
CA LEU A 1 0.48 8.42 -1.17
C LEU A 1 1.32 9.70 -1.23
N LEU A 2 1.38 10.40 -2.37
CA LEU A 2 2.14 11.66 -2.53
C LEU A 2 1.90 12.67 -1.39
N ASN A 3 0.65 12.98 -1.07
CA ASN A 3 0.31 13.85 0.05
C ASN A 3 0.82 13.31 1.41
N ALA A 4 0.69 12.00 1.64
CA ALA A 4 1.15 11.37 2.89
C ALA A 4 2.67 11.41 3.04
N THR A 5 3.41 11.44 1.93
CA THR A 5 4.87 11.52 1.90
C THR A 5 5.41 12.94 1.69
N GLY A 6 4.54 13.95 1.60
CA GLY A 6 4.93 15.34 1.34
C GLY A 6 5.59 15.55 -0.01
N LYS A 7 5.17 14.78 -1.03
CA LYS A 7 5.70 14.81 -2.40
C LYS A 7 4.64 15.28 -3.38
N ASP A 8 5.09 15.67 -4.57
CA ASP A 8 4.24 16.00 -5.70
C ASP A 8 4.56 15.09 -6.90
N TRP A 9 3.91 15.34 -8.04
CA TRP A 9 4.02 14.53 -9.24
C TRP A 9 5.41 14.54 -9.89
N SER A 10 6.30 15.47 -9.56
CA SER A 10 7.70 15.44 -10.00
C SER A 10 8.48 14.24 -9.47
N PHE A 11 7.98 13.55 -8.44
CA PHE A 11 8.54 12.31 -7.91
C PHE A 11 7.96 11.05 -8.59
N VAL A 12 7.18 11.19 -9.66
CA VAL A 12 6.52 10.06 -10.34
C VAL A 12 7.02 9.91 -11.77
N ASP A 13 7.72 8.80 -12.02
CA ASP A 13 8.10 8.38 -13.37
C ASP A 13 7.13 7.33 -13.91
N ARG A 14 6.65 7.52 -15.15
CA ARG A 14 5.90 6.49 -15.86
C ARG A 14 6.87 5.53 -16.51
N VAL A 15 6.80 4.27 -16.12
CA VAL A 15 7.62 3.18 -16.66
C VAL A 15 6.76 2.19 -17.43
N THR A 16 7.39 1.35 -18.26
CA THR A 16 6.70 0.28 -18.98
C THR A 16 5.98 -0.66 -18.00
N ASP A 17 4.74 -0.99 -18.32
CA ASP A 17 3.94 -1.89 -17.48
C ASP A 17 4.50 -3.32 -17.50
N ARG A 18 4.23 -4.07 -16.43
CA ARG A 18 4.67 -5.45 -16.29
C ARG A 18 3.79 -6.36 -17.14
N LEU A 19 4.41 -7.30 -17.87
CA LEU A 19 3.69 -8.36 -18.57
C LEU A 19 2.82 -9.17 -17.60
N GLY A 20 1.54 -9.33 -17.93
CA GLY A 20 0.56 -10.04 -17.13
C GLY A 20 0.02 -9.27 -15.92
N HIS A 21 0.11 -7.94 -15.93
CA HIS A 21 -0.56 -7.11 -14.92
C HIS A 21 -2.06 -7.04 -15.19
N ASP A 22 -2.87 -7.69 -14.34
CA ASP A 22 -4.32 -7.64 -14.46
C ASP A 22 -4.85 -6.21 -14.23
N LEU A 23 -5.79 -5.79 -15.07
CA LEU A 23 -6.27 -4.40 -15.09
C LEU A 23 -7.10 -4.02 -13.87
N ARG A 24 -7.85 -4.98 -13.31
CA ARG A 24 -8.80 -4.70 -12.24
C ARG A 24 -9.11 -5.94 -11.42
N TYR A 25 -8.92 -5.81 -10.11
CA TYR A 25 -9.50 -6.70 -9.11
C TYR A 25 -10.64 -6.00 -8.38
N SER A 26 -11.63 -6.78 -7.99
CA SER A 26 -12.78 -6.33 -7.22
C SER A 26 -13.27 -7.49 -6.36
N VAL A 27 -13.54 -7.24 -5.09
CA VAL A 27 -13.98 -8.26 -4.15
C VAL A 27 -15.27 -7.77 -3.50
N ASP A 28 -16.28 -8.65 -3.50
CA ASP A 28 -17.51 -8.49 -2.72
C ASP A 28 -17.32 -9.19 -1.36
N ILE A 29 -17.52 -8.46 -0.27
CA ILE A 29 -17.40 -8.96 1.10
C ILE A 29 -18.75 -9.21 1.77
N GLY A 30 -19.86 -9.14 1.04
CA GLY A 30 -21.22 -9.27 1.56
C GLY A 30 -21.47 -10.60 2.26
N LYS A 31 -20.87 -11.70 1.78
CA LYS A 31 -20.98 -13.01 2.44
C LYS A 31 -20.41 -13.00 3.86
N ILE A 32 -19.18 -12.53 4.03
CA ILE A 32 -18.52 -12.52 5.34
C ILE A 32 -19.18 -11.49 6.28
N GLN A 33 -19.68 -10.38 5.73
CA GLN A 33 -20.46 -9.41 6.49
C GLN A 33 -21.78 -10.01 6.99
N ALA A 34 -22.51 -10.74 6.14
CA ALA A 34 -23.80 -11.33 6.50
C ALA A 34 -23.68 -12.54 7.45
N GLU A 35 -22.71 -13.42 7.22
CA GLU A 35 -22.57 -14.66 7.98
C GLU A 35 -21.79 -14.48 9.29
N LEU A 36 -20.79 -13.60 9.29
CA LEU A 36 -19.87 -13.44 10.42
C LEU A 36 -19.89 -12.03 11.04
N GLY A 37 -20.64 -11.09 10.47
CA GLY A 37 -20.67 -9.69 10.95
C GLY A 37 -19.37 -8.93 10.67
N TYR A 38 -18.53 -9.38 9.73
CA TYR A 38 -17.29 -8.70 9.42
C TYR A 38 -17.53 -7.34 8.78
N GLU A 39 -16.82 -6.32 9.27
CA GLU A 39 -16.73 -5.01 8.65
C GLU A 39 -15.29 -4.47 8.79
N PRO A 40 -14.71 -3.83 7.76
CA PRO A 40 -13.42 -3.18 7.90
C PRO A 40 -13.51 -1.97 8.84
N HIS A 41 -12.81 -2.03 9.97
CA HIS A 41 -12.81 -0.95 10.96
C HIS A 41 -11.85 0.20 10.64
N VAL A 42 -10.89 -0.01 9.72
CA VAL A 42 -9.85 0.98 9.41
C VAL A 42 -10.13 1.59 8.03
N PRO A 43 -10.51 2.87 7.94
CA PRO A 43 -10.63 3.57 6.68
C PRO A 43 -9.29 3.62 5.95
N PHE A 44 -9.32 3.53 4.61
CA PHE A 44 -8.10 3.49 3.80
C PHE A 44 -7.16 4.67 4.05
N ALA A 45 -7.70 5.89 4.15
CA ALA A 45 -6.89 7.09 4.38
C ALA A 45 -6.12 7.04 5.71
N GLN A 46 -6.77 6.54 6.76
CA GLN A 46 -6.15 6.35 8.08
C GLN A 46 -5.08 5.25 8.02
N GLY A 47 -5.45 4.06 7.54
CA GLY A 47 -4.52 2.93 7.46
C GLY A 47 -3.29 3.24 6.60
N LEU A 48 -3.45 3.99 5.49
CA LEU A 48 -2.32 4.42 4.67
C LEU A 48 -1.41 5.40 5.42
N ALA A 49 -1.95 6.34 6.19
CA ALA A 49 -1.16 7.28 6.98
C ALA A 49 -0.35 6.55 8.06
N ASP A 50 -0.98 5.61 8.75
CA ASP A 50 -0.33 4.80 9.79
C ASP A 50 0.79 3.94 9.22
N VAL A 51 0.58 3.30 8.07
CA VAL A 51 1.61 2.51 7.38
C VAL A 51 2.77 3.40 6.94
N VAL A 52 2.51 4.58 6.36
CA VAL A 52 3.58 5.52 5.98
C VAL A 52 4.41 5.93 7.20
N GLN A 53 3.77 6.20 8.33
CA GLN A 53 4.46 6.54 9.57
C GLN A 53 5.29 5.37 10.09
N TRP A 54 4.73 4.15 10.07
CA TRP A 54 5.47 2.95 10.45
C TRP A 54 6.75 2.77 9.63
N TYR A 55 6.72 2.95 8.31
CA TYR A 55 7.94 2.87 7.48
C TYR A 55 8.97 3.95 7.79
N ARG A 56 8.55 5.15 8.24
CA ARG A 56 9.48 6.20 8.69
C ARG A 56 10.19 5.80 9.98
N ASP A 57 9.45 5.21 10.91
CA ASP A 57 9.96 4.89 12.25
C ASP A 57 10.77 3.58 12.27
N ASN A 58 10.58 2.70 11.28
CA ASN A 58 11.17 1.36 11.25
C ASN A 58 12.25 1.18 10.17
N ARG A 59 13.12 2.18 9.97
CA ARG A 59 14.20 2.12 8.96
C ARG A 59 15.13 0.92 9.13
N ALA A 60 15.54 0.64 10.35
CA ALA A 60 16.41 -0.50 10.67
C ALA A 60 15.81 -1.85 10.25
N TRP A 61 14.48 -1.93 10.10
CA TRP A 61 13.81 -3.14 9.64
C TRP A 61 13.90 -3.30 8.12
N TRP A 62 13.56 -2.27 7.33
CA TRP A 62 13.48 -2.41 5.86
C TRP A 62 14.78 -2.10 5.13
N GLU A 63 15.67 -1.27 5.67
CA GLU A 63 16.92 -0.88 4.98
C GLU A 63 17.78 -2.10 4.59
N PRO A 64 18.02 -3.09 5.49
CA PRO A 64 18.78 -4.30 5.12
C PRO A 64 18.07 -5.17 4.07
N LEU A 65 16.74 -5.09 3.96
CA LEU A 65 15.99 -5.85 2.94
C LEU A 65 16.20 -5.22 1.56
N LYS A 66 16.20 -3.89 1.49
CA LYS A 66 16.41 -3.13 0.26
C LYS A 66 17.80 -3.34 -0.31
N GLU A 67 18.83 -3.33 0.54
CA GLU A 67 20.21 -3.59 0.13
C GLU A 67 20.39 -4.98 -0.47
N ARG A 68 19.77 -6.00 0.14
CA ARG A 68 19.81 -7.38 -0.39
C ARG A 68 19.04 -7.55 -1.70
N ALA A 69 17.96 -6.80 -1.88
CA ALA A 69 17.16 -6.85 -3.10
C ALA A 69 17.82 -6.11 -4.28
N ALA A 70 18.80 -5.24 -4.02
CA ALA A 70 19.52 -4.48 -5.03
C ALA A 70 20.62 -5.28 -5.76
N LEU A 71 20.44 -6.60 -5.87
CA LEU A 71 21.28 -7.51 -6.68
C LEU A 71 20.72 -7.66 -8.09
#